data_AF-A0A800BZ42-F1
#
_entry.id   AF-A0A800BZ42-F1
#
_cell.length_a   1.000
_cell.length_b   1.000
_cell.length_c   1.000
_cell.angle_alpha   90.00
_cell.angle_beta   90.00
_cell.angle_gamma   90.00
#
_symmetry.space_group_name_H-M   'P 1'
#
loop_
_entity.id
_entity.type
_entity.pdbx_description
1 polymer ?
#
loop_
_entity_poly.entity_id
_entity_poly.type
_entity_poly.pdbx_seq_one_letter_code
_entity_poly.pdbx_strand_id
1 'polypeptide(L)'
;QWYDDAQIPDHPKTIPVKIVKQKRGKTGDSAIPVVNGELLALIPDELFDDCDLNQLEQFCQQAYGYRIGRSLRINEEYSDNNLILSQLKQKDDAICPPLLILQEAWQPPIQEMLRFLSELRLHCDEETHIIVALIGKPNPHTLFTEVSKTDLHIWQQKTATLLDHCLQLSPLVLE
;
A
#
# COMPACT_ATOMS: atom_id res chain seq x y z
N GLN A 1 32.64 -8.53 28.32
CA GLN A 1 32.53 -9.78 27.54
C GLN A 1 31.07 -10.18 27.53
N TRP A 2 30.60 -10.66 26.37
CA TRP A 2 29.22 -11.02 25.99
C TRP A 2 28.40 -9.91 25.33
N TYR A 3 28.74 -9.66 24.06
CA TYR A 3 27.73 -9.49 23.01
C TYR A 3 27.69 -10.85 22.28
N ASP A 4 26.54 -11.51 22.30
CA ASP A 4 26.28 -12.71 21.50
C ASP A 4 25.58 -12.28 20.21
N ASP A 5 26.05 -12.86 19.11
CA ASP A 5 25.65 -12.67 17.72
C ASP A 5 24.19 -13.09 17.47
N ALA A 6 23.25 -12.15 17.63
CA ALA A 6 21.91 -12.32 17.08
C ALA A 6 21.95 -12.01 15.57
N GLN A 7 22.06 -13.07 14.76
CA GLN A 7 21.92 -13.00 13.31
C GLN A 7 20.60 -12.33 12.92
N ILE A 8 20.71 -11.22 12.19
CA ILE A 8 19.60 -10.54 11.52
C ILE A 8 19.11 -11.48 10.41
N PRO A 9 17.84 -11.89 10.37
CA PRO A 9 17.33 -12.68 9.27
C PRO A 9 17.32 -11.85 7.98
N ASP A 10 17.88 -12.48 6.97
CA ASP A 10 18.02 -12.06 5.58
C ASP A 10 16.68 -11.63 4.97
N HIS A 11 16.76 -10.70 4.01
CA HIS A 11 15.71 -9.95 3.32
C HIS A 11 14.32 -10.63 3.16
N PRO A 12 13.20 -9.84 3.17
CA PRO A 12 11.89 -10.38 2.80
C PRO A 12 11.97 -10.98 1.39
N LYS A 13 11.59 -12.27 1.30
CA LYS A 13 11.61 -13.04 0.06
C LYS A 13 10.72 -12.35 -0.98
N THR A 14 11.35 -11.78 -1.99
CA THR A 14 10.68 -11.34 -3.21
C THR A 14 9.99 -12.53 -3.87
N ILE A 15 8.67 -12.45 -4.00
CA ILE A 15 7.89 -13.46 -4.73
C ILE A 15 8.30 -13.36 -6.21
N PRO A 16 8.80 -14.44 -6.84
CA PRO A 16 9.26 -14.38 -8.22
C PRO A 16 8.06 -14.24 -9.17
N VAL A 17 8.01 -13.12 -9.89
CA VAL A 17 7.11 -12.90 -11.03
C VAL A 17 7.36 -13.97 -12.09
N LYS A 18 6.37 -14.84 -12.33
CA LYS A 18 6.45 -15.83 -13.41
C LYS A 18 6.29 -15.12 -14.76
N ILE A 19 7.40 -14.99 -15.49
CA ILE A 19 7.40 -14.54 -16.88
C ILE A 19 6.75 -15.62 -17.75
N VAL A 20 5.53 -15.39 -18.21
CA VAL A 20 4.87 -16.25 -19.21
C VAL A 20 5.45 -15.92 -20.58
N LYS A 21 6.14 -16.88 -21.21
CA LYS A 21 6.62 -16.77 -22.60
C LYS A 21 5.44 -16.72 -23.58
N GLN A 22 5.06 -15.52 -24.02
CA GLN A 22 4.16 -15.38 -25.17
C GLN A 22 4.91 -15.51 -26.50
N LYS A 23 4.31 -16.26 -27.43
CA LYS A 23 4.79 -16.47 -28.80
C LYS A 23 4.79 -15.15 -29.58
N ARG A 24 5.90 -14.95 -30.30
CA ARG A 24 6.27 -13.81 -31.15
C ARG A 24 5.12 -13.25 -32.01
N GLY A 25 4.78 -11.99 -31.77
CA GLY A 25 4.27 -11.03 -32.75
C GLY A 25 5.14 -9.77 -32.67
N LYS A 26 5.69 -9.33 -33.79
CA LYS A 26 6.76 -8.32 -33.91
C LYS A 26 6.16 -6.89 -33.86
N THR A 27 6.98 -5.94 -33.38
CA THR A 27 6.97 -4.45 -33.49
C THR A 27 6.31 -3.60 -32.40
N GLY A 28 7.16 -2.86 -31.66
CA GLY A 28 6.83 -1.67 -30.85
C GLY A 28 7.07 -1.86 -29.35
N ASP A 29 8.34 -1.90 -28.93
CA ASP A 29 8.75 -2.20 -27.54
C ASP A 29 8.52 -0.99 -26.62
N SER A 30 7.33 -0.93 -26.03
CA SER A 30 7.12 -0.32 -24.72
C SER A 30 6.49 -1.43 -23.90
N ALA A 31 7.28 -2.11 -23.08
CA ALA A 31 6.81 -3.17 -22.21
C ALA A 31 5.72 -2.61 -21.30
N ILE A 32 4.46 -2.83 -21.66
CA ILE A 32 3.32 -2.48 -20.81
C ILE A 32 3.46 -3.40 -19.59
N PRO A 33 3.63 -2.86 -18.37
CA PRO A 33 3.70 -3.70 -17.19
C PRO A 33 2.43 -4.54 -17.11
N VAL A 34 2.60 -5.85 -16.88
CA VAL A 34 1.46 -6.75 -16.69
C VAL A 34 0.76 -6.31 -15.41
N VAL A 35 -0.43 -5.74 -15.56
CA VAL A 35 -1.21 -5.24 -14.42
C VAL A 35 -2.02 -6.41 -13.84
N ASN A 36 -1.90 -6.62 -12.53
CA ASN A 36 -2.58 -7.64 -11.73
C ASN A 36 -4.07 -7.32 -11.46
N GLY A 37 -4.58 -6.22 -12.01
CA GLY A 37 -5.96 -5.76 -11.85
C GLY A 37 -6.06 -4.33 -11.32
N GLU A 38 -7.22 -4.00 -10.76
CA GLU A 38 -7.51 -2.70 -10.15
C GLU A 38 -7.54 -2.81 -8.63
N LEU A 39 -7.02 -1.79 -7.95
CA LEU A 39 -7.10 -1.62 -6.50
C LEU A 39 -8.02 -0.46 -6.11
N LEU A 40 -8.48 -0.48 -4.87
CA LEU A 40 -9.14 0.64 -4.20
C LEU A 40 -8.10 1.44 -3.40
N ALA A 41 -7.92 2.71 -3.75
CA ALA A 41 -7.07 3.62 -2.99
C ALA A 41 -7.85 4.31 -1.87
N LEU A 42 -7.36 4.23 -0.64
CA LEU A 42 -7.83 4.92 0.54
C LEU A 42 -6.84 6.05 0.84
N ILE A 43 -7.29 7.31 0.68
CA ILE A 43 -6.42 8.49 0.74
C ILE A 43 -6.95 9.41 1.85
N PRO A 44 -6.10 9.80 2.82
CA PRO A 44 -6.46 10.75 3.87
C PRO A 44 -7.04 12.04 3.31
N ASP A 45 -8.05 12.60 3.96
CA ASP A 45 -8.70 13.85 3.54
C ASP A 45 -7.70 14.97 3.26
N GLU A 46 -6.67 15.08 4.10
CA GLU A 46 -5.62 16.10 4.01
C GLU A 46 -4.74 15.95 2.76
N LEU A 47 -4.62 14.72 2.23
CA LEU A 47 -3.86 14.44 1.03
C LEU A 47 -4.75 14.41 -0.22
N PHE A 48 -6.06 14.16 -0.06
CA PHE A 48 -6.94 13.78 -1.17
C PHE A 48 -7.03 14.86 -2.24
N ASP A 49 -7.21 16.12 -1.84
CA ASP A 49 -7.44 17.23 -2.77
C ASP A 49 -6.19 17.61 -3.57
N ASP A 50 -5.01 17.44 -2.97
CA ASP A 50 -3.71 17.73 -3.59
C ASP A 50 -3.07 16.48 -4.24
N CYS A 51 -3.72 15.31 -4.16
CA CYS A 51 -3.21 14.06 -4.71
C CYS A 51 -3.42 14.00 -6.23
N ASP A 52 -2.32 14.06 -6.98
CA ASP A 52 -2.34 13.72 -8.40
C ASP A 52 -2.55 12.21 -8.57
N LEU A 53 -3.79 11.81 -8.82
CA LEU A 53 -4.19 10.41 -8.99
C LEU A 53 -3.49 9.74 -10.19
N ASN A 54 -3.13 10.47 -11.25
CA ASN A 54 -2.40 9.89 -12.37
C ASN A 54 -0.98 9.50 -11.94
N GLN A 55 -0.34 10.39 -11.18
CA GLN A 55 0.99 10.13 -10.64
C GLN A 55 0.97 9.00 -9.60
N LEU A 56 -0.04 8.98 -8.71
CA LEU A 56 -0.24 7.87 -7.78
C LEU A 56 -0.43 6.54 -8.51
N GLU A 57 -1.25 6.52 -9.57
CA GLU A 57 -1.44 5.31 -10.38
C GLU A 57 -0.13 4.84 -11.03
N GLN A 58 0.69 5.75 -11.55
CA GLN A 58 2.00 5.39 -12.11
C GLN A 58 2.88 4.69 -11.06
N PHE A 59 2.95 5.22 -9.84
CA PHE A 59 3.68 4.57 -8.76
C PHE A 59 3.06 3.20 -8.41
N CYS A 60 1.74 3.08 -8.36
CA CYS A 60 1.06 1.81 -8.09
C CYS A 60 1.39 0.74 -9.15
N GLN A 61 1.40 1.13 -10.42
CA GLN A 61 1.72 0.22 -11.52
C GLN A 61 3.19 -0.22 -11.47
N GLN A 62 4.10 0.70 -11.15
CA GLN A 62 5.53 0.41 -11.08
C GLN A 62 5.90 -0.44 -9.86
N ALA A 63 5.37 -0.10 -8.69
CA ALA A 63 5.74 -0.74 -7.42
C ALA A 63 4.98 -2.05 -7.17
N TYR A 64 3.71 -2.11 -7.56
CA TYR A 64 2.80 -3.19 -7.16
C TYR A 64 2.14 -3.91 -8.35
N GLY A 65 2.24 -3.34 -9.56
CA GLY A 65 1.58 -3.89 -10.74
C GLY A 65 0.06 -3.72 -10.71
N TYR A 66 -0.48 -2.71 -10.02
CA TYR A 66 -1.93 -2.45 -9.98
C TYR A 66 -2.29 -1.09 -10.61
N ARG A 67 -3.51 -1.01 -11.15
CA ARG A 67 -4.17 0.25 -11.53
C ARG A 67 -5.08 0.73 -10.42
N ILE A 68 -5.40 2.02 -10.39
CA ILE A 68 -6.37 2.56 -9.43
C ILE A 68 -7.74 2.55 -10.10
N GLY A 69 -8.61 1.62 -9.69
CA GLY A 69 -9.97 1.56 -10.21
C GLY A 69 -10.87 2.62 -9.58
N ARG A 70 -10.67 2.89 -8.28
CA ARG A 70 -11.41 3.89 -7.50
C ARG A 70 -10.58 4.41 -6.34
N SER A 71 -10.89 5.61 -5.88
CA SER A 71 -10.34 6.18 -4.65
C SER A 71 -11.45 6.59 -3.70
N LEU A 72 -11.18 6.48 -2.39
CA LEU A 72 -12.04 6.93 -1.31
C LEU A 72 -11.26 7.79 -0.33
N ARG A 73 -11.96 8.79 0.21
CA ARG A 73 -11.51 9.62 1.32
C ARG A 73 -11.59 8.84 2.63
N ILE A 74 -10.56 8.98 3.47
CA ILE A 74 -10.52 8.46 4.84
C ILE A 74 -10.13 9.61 5.78
N ASN A 75 -10.70 9.65 6.98
CA ASN A 75 -10.33 10.63 7.99
C ASN A 75 -9.28 10.06 8.95
N GLU A 76 -8.45 10.91 9.55
CA GLU A 76 -7.42 10.47 10.50
C GLU A 76 -7.98 9.97 11.83
N GLU A 77 -9.22 10.33 12.15
CA GLU A 77 -9.89 9.87 13.37
C GLU A 77 -10.41 8.42 13.23
N TYR A 78 -10.52 7.89 12.01
CA TYR A 78 -11.00 6.53 11.69
C TYR A 78 -12.27 6.13 12.47
N SER A 79 -13.07 7.10 12.88
CA SER A 79 -14.13 6.93 13.88
C SER A 79 -15.48 6.57 13.24
N ASP A 80 -15.60 6.72 11.92
CA ASP A 80 -16.77 6.30 11.13
C ASP A 80 -16.35 5.56 9.85
N ASN A 81 -15.71 4.41 10.04
CA ASN A 81 -15.26 3.56 8.92
C ASN A 81 -16.41 2.82 8.22
N ASN A 82 -17.64 2.90 8.73
CA ASN A 82 -18.79 2.13 8.22
C ASN A 82 -19.02 2.38 6.73
N LEU A 83 -18.83 3.61 6.25
CA LEU A 83 -18.95 3.94 4.84
C LEU A 83 -17.87 3.21 4.01
N ILE A 84 -16.61 3.23 4.45
CA ILE A 84 -15.50 2.55 3.77
C ILE A 84 -15.77 1.05 3.73
N LEU A 85 -16.11 0.46 4.88
CA LEU A 85 -16.40 -0.97 5.02
C LEU A 85 -17.58 -1.40 4.15
N SER A 86 -18.64 -0.60 4.05
CA SER A 86 -19.78 -0.87 3.17
C SER A 86 -19.40 -0.85 1.68
N GLN A 87 -18.34 -0.12 1.32
CA GLN A 87 -17.85 -0.05 -0.06
C GLN A 87 -16.84 -1.13 -0.41
N LEU A 88 -16.27 -1.85 0.55
CA LEU A 88 -15.34 -2.96 0.30
C LEU A 88 -16.03 -4.12 -0.43
N LYS A 89 -17.29 -4.42 -0.07
CA LYS A 89 -18.11 -5.47 -0.69
C LYS A 89 -19.34 -4.86 -1.37
N GLN A 90 -19.17 -4.30 -2.56
CA GLN A 90 -20.29 -3.68 -3.30
C GLN A 90 -21.37 -4.69 -3.76
N LYS A 91 -21.14 -6.00 -3.61
CA LYS A 91 -22.13 -7.09 -3.80
C LYS A 91 -21.84 -8.22 -2.82
N ASP A 92 -22.87 -8.93 -2.38
CA ASP A 92 -22.78 -10.01 -1.38
C ASP A 92 -21.79 -11.15 -1.75
N ASP A 93 -21.44 -11.30 -3.04
CA ASP A 93 -20.48 -12.28 -3.55
C ASP A 93 -19.21 -11.67 -4.17
N ALA A 94 -19.00 -10.35 -4.07
CA ALA A 94 -17.80 -9.72 -4.65
C ALA A 94 -16.59 -9.88 -3.72
N ILE A 95 -15.49 -10.35 -4.30
CA ILE A 95 -14.17 -10.40 -3.64
C ILE A 95 -13.74 -8.97 -3.32
N CYS A 96 -13.20 -8.76 -2.11
CA CYS A 96 -12.65 -7.47 -1.74
C CYS A 96 -11.48 -7.14 -2.69
N PRO A 97 -11.48 -5.98 -3.39
CA PRO A 97 -10.35 -5.63 -4.22
C PRO A 97 -9.11 -5.41 -3.35
N PRO A 98 -7.90 -5.56 -3.91
CA PRO A 98 -6.68 -5.11 -3.25
C PRO A 98 -6.84 -3.66 -2.79
N LEU A 99 -6.29 -3.35 -1.62
CA LEU A 99 -6.37 -2.03 -1.02
C LEU A 99 -5.00 -1.37 -1.06
N LEU A 100 -4.97 -0.08 -1.38
CA LEU A 100 -3.83 0.80 -1.12
C LEU A 100 -4.27 1.88 -0.16
N ILE A 101 -3.48 2.11 0.88
CA ILE A 101 -3.73 3.11 1.92
C ILE A 101 -2.53 4.06 1.88
N LEU A 102 -2.76 5.28 1.41
CA LEU A 102 -1.70 6.29 1.34
C LEU A 102 -1.49 6.91 2.72
N GLN A 103 -0.24 7.03 3.17
CA GLN A 103 0.10 7.58 4.49
C GLN A 103 1.41 8.36 4.48
N GLU A 104 1.45 9.39 5.32
CA GLU A 104 2.66 10.15 5.60
C GLU A 104 3.54 9.42 6.62
N ALA A 105 4.75 9.03 6.22
CA ALA A 105 5.66 8.28 7.06
C ALA A 105 6.23 9.09 8.23
N TRP A 106 6.41 10.41 8.02
CA TRP A 106 7.01 11.32 9.01
C TRP A 106 6.16 11.48 10.27
N GLN A 107 4.92 11.01 10.23
CA GLN A 107 4.07 10.81 11.39
C GLN A 107 4.00 9.31 11.70
N PRO A 108 4.50 8.85 12.87
CA PRO A 108 4.33 7.45 13.28
C PRO A 108 2.86 7.06 13.33
N PRO A 109 2.49 5.80 12.97
CA PRO A 109 1.10 5.39 13.02
C PRO A 109 0.61 5.40 14.46
N ILE A 110 -0.47 6.15 14.69
CA ILE A 110 -1.19 6.18 15.96
C ILE A 110 -2.02 4.90 16.15
N GLN A 111 -2.58 4.71 17.35
CA GLN A 111 -3.31 3.49 17.68
C GLN A 111 -4.57 3.31 16.83
N GLU A 112 -5.22 4.41 16.46
CA GLU A 112 -6.42 4.47 15.64
C GLU A 112 -6.14 3.91 14.23
N MET A 113 -5.02 4.28 13.62
CA MET A 113 -4.58 3.69 12.35
C MET A 113 -4.35 2.17 12.46
N LEU A 114 -3.68 1.69 13.51
CA LEU A 114 -3.45 0.25 13.68
C LEU A 114 -4.76 -0.53 13.89
N ARG A 115 -5.72 0.06 14.60
CA ARG A 115 -7.07 -0.50 14.74
C ARG A 115 -7.80 -0.51 13.41
N PHE A 116 -7.74 0.58 12.65
CA PHE A 116 -8.33 0.66 11.31
C PHE A 116 -7.80 -0.43 10.38
N LEU A 117 -6.48 -0.67 10.35
CA LEU A 117 -5.90 -1.76 9.55
C LEU A 117 -6.41 -3.14 9.99
N SER A 118 -6.53 -3.36 11.31
CA SER A 118 -7.08 -4.59 11.86
C SER A 118 -8.55 -4.77 11.48
N GLU A 119 -9.35 -3.71 11.56
CA GLU A 119 -10.77 -3.71 11.18
C GLU A 119 -10.95 -3.95 9.69
N LEU A 120 -10.15 -3.32 8.83
CA LEU A 120 -10.17 -3.57 7.39
C LEU A 120 -9.94 -5.05 7.09
N ARG A 121 -8.92 -5.68 7.71
CA ARG A 121 -8.64 -7.10 7.51
C ARG A 121 -9.85 -7.98 7.85
N LEU A 122 -10.58 -7.68 8.91
CA LEU A 122 -11.79 -8.45 9.29
C LEU A 122 -12.91 -8.36 8.24
N HIS A 123 -12.91 -7.34 7.39
CA HIS A 123 -13.90 -7.13 6.33
C HIS A 123 -13.39 -7.52 4.94
N CYS A 124 -12.10 -7.83 4.80
CA CYS A 124 -11.50 -8.33 3.58
C CYS A 124 -11.46 -9.85 3.57
N ASP A 125 -11.27 -10.44 2.39
CA ASP A 125 -10.95 -11.86 2.29
C ASP A 125 -9.51 -12.11 2.80
N GLU A 126 -9.22 -13.31 3.31
CA GLU A 126 -7.93 -13.65 3.94
C GLU A 126 -6.73 -13.31 3.04
N GLU A 127 -6.86 -13.59 1.74
CA GLU A 127 -5.83 -13.36 0.71
C GLU A 127 -5.83 -11.93 0.13
N THR A 128 -6.67 -11.02 0.64
CA THR A 128 -6.74 -9.65 0.11
C THR A 128 -5.45 -8.92 0.42
N HIS A 129 -4.78 -8.38 -0.60
CA HIS A 129 -3.59 -7.57 -0.40
C HIS A 129 -3.97 -6.20 0.18
N ILE A 130 -3.41 -5.84 1.32
CA ILE A 130 -3.55 -4.50 1.92
C ILE A 130 -2.17 -3.85 1.88
N ILE A 131 -2.04 -2.79 1.09
CA ILE A 131 -0.77 -2.08 0.87
C ILE A 131 -0.84 -0.76 1.62
N VAL A 132 -0.01 -0.57 2.64
CA VAL A 132 0.23 0.75 3.24
C VAL A 132 1.38 1.40 2.48
N ALA A 133 1.01 2.33 1.60
CA ALA A 133 1.93 3.07 0.75
C ALA A 133 2.38 4.35 1.46
N LEU A 134 3.67 4.42 1.77
CA LEU A 134 4.27 5.49 2.54
C LEU A 134 4.89 6.56 1.63
N ILE A 135 4.58 7.82 1.91
CA ILE A 135 5.29 8.99 1.40
C ILE A 135 6.05 9.69 2.53
N GLY A 136 7.09 10.44 2.20
CA GLY A 136 7.76 11.31 3.16
C GLY A 136 6.87 12.47 3.60
N LYS A 137 7.51 13.51 4.15
CA LYS A 137 6.82 14.78 4.38
C LYS A 137 6.60 15.51 3.05
N PRO A 138 5.35 15.82 2.65
CA PRO A 138 5.07 16.63 1.49
C PRO A 138 5.83 17.96 1.51
N ASN A 139 6.14 18.46 0.33
CA ASN A 139 6.71 19.79 0.14
C ASN A 139 5.85 20.60 -0.84
N PRO A 140 6.10 21.91 -1.00
CA PRO A 140 5.26 22.76 -1.86
C PRO A 140 5.19 22.37 -3.33
N HIS A 141 6.05 21.47 -3.81
CA HIS A 141 6.11 21.05 -5.20
C HIS A 141 5.49 19.67 -5.45
N THR A 142 5.45 18.80 -4.44
CA THR A 142 4.91 17.45 -4.58
C THR A 142 4.50 16.86 -3.23
N LEU A 143 3.39 16.11 -3.23
CA LEU A 143 3.02 15.24 -2.12
C LEU A 143 3.91 13.99 -2.05
N PHE A 144 4.31 13.46 -3.20
CA PHE A 144 5.06 12.21 -3.29
C PHE A 144 6.55 12.47 -3.04
N THR A 145 6.92 12.53 -1.77
CA THR A 145 8.32 12.67 -1.33
C THR A 145 8.86 11.35 -0.81
N GLU A 146 10.18 11.24 -0.76
CA GLU A 146 10.88 10.06 -0.28
C GLU A 146 10.69 9.87 1.23
N VAL A 147 10.56 8.60 1.64
CA VAL A 147 10.42 8.21 3.04
C VAL A 147 11.81 8.09 3.67
N SER A 148 12.00 8.69 4.85
CA SER A 148 13.25 8.52 5.58
C SER A 148 13.39 7.09 6.14
N LYS A 149 14.63 6.58 6.23
CA LYS A 149 14.89 5.24 6.79
C LYS A 149 14.38 5.09 8.22
N THR A 150 14.47 6.16 9.02
CA THR A 150 14.00 6.19 10.41
C THR A 150 12.48 6.06 10.47
N ASP A 151 11.77 6.83 9.66
CA ASP A 151 10.30 6.81 9.64
C ASP A 151 9.78 5.45 9.15
N LEU A 152 10.36 4.92 8.07
CA LEU A 152 10.04 3.59 7.58
C LEU A 152 10.23 2.52 8.66
N HIS A 153 11.33 2.58 9.40
CA HIS A 153 11.61 1.63 10.47
C HIS A 153 10.58 1.68 11.60
N ILE A 154 10.15 2.89 11.99
CA ILE A 154 9.10 3.07 13.01
C ILE A 154 7.79 2.45 12.52
N TRP A 155 7.39 2.74 11.27
CA TRP A 155 6.20 2.16 10.68
C TRP A 155 6.26 0.62 10.65
N GLN A 156 7.38 0.05 10.20
CA GLN A 156 7.59 -1.40 10.18
C GLN A 156 7.44 -2.03 11.56
N GLN A 157 8.04 -1.44 12.60
CA GLN A 157 7.93 -1.95 13.97
C GLN A 157 6.49 -1.92 14.48
N LYS A 158 5.75 -0.85 14.17
CA LYS A 158 4.36 -0.69 14.62
C LYS A 158 3.41 -1.62 13.89
N THR A 159 3.49 -1.71 12.56
CA THR A 159 2.59 -2.56 11.76
C THR A 159 2.90 -4.05 11.90
N ALA A 160 4.13 -4.44 12.23
CA ALA A 160 4.47 -5.83 12.51
C ALA A 160 3.66 -6.44 13.67
N THR A 161 3.14 -5.60 14.59
CA THR A 161 2.27 -6.04 15.69
C THR A 161 0.91 -6.60 15.22
N LEU A 162 0.51 -6.31 13.98
CA LEU A 162 -0.75 -6.78 13.40
C LEU A 162 -0.68 -8.25 12.94
N LEU A 163 0.53 -8.79 12.71
CA LEU A 163 0.77 -10.17 12.28
C LEU A 163 -0.01 -10.58 11.01
N ASP A 164 -0.34 -9.62 10.15
CA ASP A 164 -1.06 -9.83 8.90
C ASP A 164 -0.07 -10.11 7.75
N HIS A 165 -0.14 -11.31 7.18
CA HIS A 165 0.76 -11.78 6.13
C HIS A 165 0.45 -11.19 4.75
N CYS A 166 -0.75 -10.65 4.55
CA CYS A 166 -1.17 -9.98 3.34
C CYS A 166 -1.15 -8.45 3.50
N LEU A 167 -0.64 -7.94 4.62
CA LEU A 167 -0.33 -6.53 4.82
C LEU A 167 1.10 -6.25 4.35
N GLN A 168 1.22 -5.43 3.31
CA GLN A 168 2.50 -4.94 2.80
C GLN A 168 2.69 -3.48 3.21
N LEU A 169 3.83 -3.16 3.81
CA LEU A 169 4.27 -1.78 4.04
C LEU A 169 5.37 -1.45 3.03
N SER A 170 5.25 -0.34 2.32
CA SER A 170 6.22 0.03 1.28
C SER A 170 6.34 1.55 1.14
N PRO A 171 7.56 2.11 0.98
CA PRO A 171 7.72 3.41 0.35
C PRO A 171 7.04 3.41 -1.03
N LEU A 172 6.34 4.49 -1.36
CA LEU A 172 5.68 4.66 -2.66
C LEU A 172 6.67 5.20 -3.70
N VAL A 173 7.50 6.15 -3.28
CA VAL A 173 8.61 6.67 -4.10
C VAL A 173 9.83 5.78 -3.85
N LEU A 174 10.33 5.16 -4.91
CA LEU A 174 11.52 4.32 -4.89
C LEU A 174 12.76 5.17 -5.23
N GLU A 175 13.88 4.93 -4.53
CA GLU A 175 15.21 5.49 -4.85
C GLU A 175 15.72 5.05 -6.24
#